data_AF-A0A2T0M2U8-F1
#
_entry.id   AF-A0A2T0M2U8-F1
#
_cell.length_a   1.000
_cell.length_b   1.000
_cell.length_c   1.000
_cell.angle_alpha   90.00
_cell.angle_beta   90.00
_cell.angle_gamma   90.00
#
_symmetry.space_group_name_H-M   'P 1'
#
loop_
_entity.id
_entity.type
_entity.pdbx_description
1 polymer ?
#
loop_
_entity_poly.entity_id
_entity_poly.type
_entity_poly.pdbx_seq_one_letter_code
_entity_poly.pdbx_strand_id
1 'polypeptide(L)' 'MTWARRPGAVRTPERMNQARAVEEDHQLVTHQRAVRTVAGQAVDATDCLRLLEMLGLEPGDGRVPGAPRAEPGDGA' A
#
# COMPACT_ATOMS: atom_id res chain seq x y z
N MET A 1 -10.20 -37.78 20.95
CA MET A 1 -9.91 -36.57 20.16
C MET A 1 -10.20 -35.34 21.03
N THR A 2 -9.19 -34.75 21.65
CA THR A 2 -9.34 -33.50 22.42
C THR A 2 -8.77 -32.37 21.59
N TRP A 3 -9.65 -31.50 21.09
CA TRP A 3 -9.29 -30.22 20.50
C TRP A 3 -9.11 -29.22 21.65
N ALA A 4 -8.11 -29.42 22.51
CA ALA A 4 -7.84 -28.44 23.55
C ALA A 4 -7.55 -27.08 22.88
N ARG A 5 -8.45 -26.09 23.04
CA ARG A 5 -8.16 -24.72 22.64
C ARG A 5 -6.89 -24.32 23.38
N ARG A 6 -5.80 -24.10 22.65
CA ARG A 6 -4.65 -23.39 23.22
C ARG A 6 -5.17 -22.07 23.78
N PRO A 7 -4.82 -21.70 25.03
CA PRO A 7 -5.06 -20.34 25.49
C PRO A 7 -4.38 -19.41 24.50
N GLY A 8 -5.20 -18.65 23.76
CA GLY A 8 -4.73 -17.77 22.71
C GLY A 8 -3.79 -16.75 23.32
N ALA A 9 -2.59 -16.60 22.74
CA ALA A 9 -1.70 -15.52 23.09
C ALA A 9 -2.50 -14.22 23.07
N VAL A 10 -2.51 -13.49 24.18
CA VAL A 10 -3.17 -12.18 24.28
C VAL A 10 -2.67 -11.35 23.11
N ARG A 11 -3.60 -10.98 22.21
CA ARG A 11 -3.31 -10.09 21.09
C ARG A 11 -2.98 -8.73 21.69
N THR A 12 -1.70 -8.46 21.89
CA THR A 12 -1.28 -7.15 22.40
C THR A 12 -1.51 -6.11 21.31
N PRO A 13 -1.92 -4.88 21.69
CA PRO A 13 -2.13 -3.79 20.74
C PRO A 13 -0.87 -3.52 19.90
N GLU A 14 0.33 -3.70 20.45
CA GLU A 14 1.60 -3.59 19.72
C GLU A 14 1.73 -4.59 18.56
N ARG A 15 1.34 -5.86 18.76
CA ARG A 15 1.35 -6.87 17.68
C ARG A 15 0.31 -6.57 16.61
N MET A 16 -0.83 -5.98 16.98
CA MET A 16 -1.82 -5.53 16.00
C MET A 16 -1.31 -4.33 15.20
N ASN A 17 -0.64 -3.38 15.85
CA ASN A 17 -0.05 -2.22 15.18
C ASN A 17 1.07 -2.65 14.21
N GLN A 18 1.91 -3.60 14.62
CA GLN A 18 2.94 -4.17 13.75
C GLN A 18 2.33 -4.89 12.54
N ALA A 19 1.25 -5.65 12.73
CA ALA A 19 0.55 -6.32 11.63
C ALA A 19 -0.10 -5.31 10.66
N ARG A 20 -0.66 -4.20 11.17
CA ARG A 20 -1.19 -3.12 10.33
C ARG A 20 -0.11 -2.44 9.50
N ALA A 21 1.04 -2.14 10.10
CA ALA A 21 2.16 -1.53 9.37
C ALA A 21 2.66 -2.41 8.22
N VAL A 22 2.78 -3.74 8.45
CA VAL A 22 3.16 -4.69 7.38
C VAL A 22 2.10 -4.74 6.29
N GLU A 23 0.82 -4.72 6.65
CA GLU A 23 -0.29 -4.70 5.70
C GLU A 23 -0.30 -3.42 4.86
N GLU A 24 -0.04 -2.25 5.48
CA GLU A 24 0.07 -0.96 4.80
C GLU A 24 1.21 -0.98 3.76
N ASP A 25 2.39 -1.49 4.10
CA ASP A 25 3.51 -1.64 3.16
C ASP A 25 3.15 -2.55 1.97
N HIS A 26 2.46 -3.66 2.23
CA HIS A 26 2.00 -4.58 1.20
C HIS A 26 0.93 -3.93 0.29
N GLN A 27 0.04 -3.12 0.85
CA GLN A 27 -0.97 -2.38 0.10
C GLN A 27 -0.32 -1.34 -0.82
N LEU A 28 0.71 -0.61 -0.37
CA LEU A 28 1.42 0.34 -1.21
C LEU A 28 2.10 -0.33 -2.42
N VAL A 29 2.75 -1.49 -2.21
CA VAL A 29 3.41 -2.22 -3.30
C VAL A 29 2.40 -2.78 -4.30
N THR A 30 1.25 -3.26 -3.82
CA THR A 30 0.19 -3.78 -4.71
C THR A 30 -0.51 -2.67 -5.47
N HIS A 31 -0.78 -1.52 -4.83
CA HIS A 31 -1.32 -0.32 -5.47
C HIS A 31 -0.39 0.18 -6.58
N GLN A 32 0.92 0.27 -6.31
CA GLN A 32 1.93 0.63 -7.32
C GLN A 32 1.89 -0.27 -8.56
N ARG A 33 1.81 -1.58 -8.35
CA ARG A 33 1.72 -2.56 -9.45
C ARG A 33 0.41 -2.44 -10.20
N ALA A 34 -0.69 -2.23 -9.50
CA ALA A 34 -2.00 -2.05 -10.10
C ALA A 34 -2.04 -0.81 -11.00
N VAL A 35 -1.54 0.34 -10.52
CA VAL A 35 -1.45 1.58 -11.30
C VAL A 35 -0.68 1.38 -12.60
N ARG A 36 0.50 0.73 -12.53
CA ARG A 36 1.32 0.44 -13.73
C ARG A 36 0.64 -0.52 -14.69
N THR A 37 -0.09 -1.49 -14.16
CA THR A 37 -0.83 -2.47 -14.96
C THR A 37 -1.96 -1.77 -15.72
N VAL A 38 -2.73 -0.93 -15.03
CA VAL A 38 -3.80 -0.13 -15.65
C VAL A 38 -3.23 0.81 -16.71
N ALA A 39 -2.14 1.53 -16.41
CA ALA A 39 -1.50 2.41 -17.37
C ALA A 39 -0.98 1.69 -18.62
N GLY A 40 -0.53 0.44 -18.50
CA GLY A 40 -0.09 -0.39 -19.62
C GLY A 40 -1.22 -1.08 -20.39
N GLN A 41 -2.46 -1.04 -19.89
CA GLN A 41 -3.64 -1.66 -20.52
C GLN A 41 -4.66 -0.64 -21.02
N ALA A 42 -4.61 0.60 -20.52
CA ALA A 42 -5.49 1.68 -20.93
C ALA A 42 -5.26 2.07 -22.40
N VAL A 43 -6.35 2.44 -23.08
CA VAL A 43 -6.30 2.89 -24.47
C VAL A 43 -5.72 4.30 -24.61
N ASP A 44 -6.01 5.18 -23.62
CA ASP A 44 -5.50 6.54 -23.57
C ASP A 44 -5.39 7.04 -22.11
N ALA A 45 -4.90 8.27 -21.94
CA ALA A 45 -4.69 8.87 -20.63
C ALA A 45 -5.99 9.12 -19.86
N THR A 46 -7.09 9.41 -20.56
CA THR A 46 -8.41 9.65 -19.95
C THR A 46 -9.02 8.33 -19.47
N ASP A 47 -8.91 7.29 -20.29
CA ASP A 47 -9.32 5.93 -19.96
C ASP A 47 -8.55 5.39 -18.75
N CYS A 48 -7.23 5.61 -18.72
CA CYS A 48 -6.38 5.27 -17.58
C CYS A 48 -6.87 5.94 -16.28
N LEU A 49 -7.10 7.25 -16.30
CA LEU A 49 -7.58 7.99 -15.12
C LEU A 49 -8.93 7.46 -14.63
N ARG A 50 -9.85 7.16 -15.55
CA ARG A 50 -11.16 6.62 -15.21
C ARG A 50 -11.08 5.23 -14.59
N LEU A 51 -10.20 4.37 -15.11
CA LEU A 51 -9.96 3.04 -14.56
C LEU A 51 -9.33 3.12 -13.16
N LEU A 52 -8.38 4.04 -12.95
CA LEU A 52 -7.78 4.27 -11.64
C LEU A 52 -8.80 4.77 -10.61
N GLU A 53 -9.64 5.73 -11.00
CA GLU A 53 -10.71 6.25 -10.13
C GLU A 53 -11.70 5.16 -9.72
N MET A 54 -12.14 4.30 -10.65
CA MET A 54 -13.04 3.18 -10.35
C MET A 54 -12.42 2.14 -9.40
N LEU A 55 -11.09 2.00 -9.42
CA LEU A 55 -10.35 1.09 -8.55
C LEU A 55 -9.93 1.75 -7.23
N GLY A 56 -10.19 3.04 -7.05
CA GLY A 56 -9.74 3.82 -5.88
C GLY A 56 -8.22 3.93 -5.80
N LEU A 57 -7.53 3.92 -6.94
CA LEU A 57 -6.08 4.03 -7.05
C LEU A 57 -5.69 5.46 -7.41
N GLU A 58 -4.66 5.98 -6.75
CA GLU A 58 -4.12 7.29 -7.08
C GLU A 58 -3.04 7.19 -8.18
N PRO A 59 -3.09 8.02 -9.24
CA PRO A 59 -2.05 8.03 -10.27
C PRO A 59 -0.66 8.39 -9.72
N GLY A 60 -0.60 9.10 -8.58
CA GLY A 60 0.64 9.42 -7.88
C GLY A 60 1.32 8.22 -7.21
N ASP A 61 0.56 7.16 -6.90
CA ASP A 61 1.08 5.99 -6.18
C ASP A 61 2.04 5.17 -7.03
N GLY A 62 1.86 5.13 -8.36
CA GLY A 62 2.72 4.37 -9.28
C GLY A 62 4.15 4.90 -9.43
N ARG A 63 4.45 6.09 -8.88
CA ARG A 63 5.77 6.72 -8.94
C ARG A 63 6.76 5.96 -8.08
N VAL A 64 7.86 5.52 -8.68
CA VAL A 64 8.98 4.90 -7.93
C VAL A 64 9.52 5.92 -6.93
N PRO A 65 9.58 5.61 -5.62
CA PRO A 65 10.31 6.42 -4.65
C PRO A 65 11.80 6.19 -4.85
N GLY A 66 12.35 6.75 -5.94
CA GLY A 66 13.78 6.88 -6.20
C GLY A 66 14.26 8.32 -6.01
N ALA A 67 13.39 9.23 -5.58
CA ALA A 67 13.81 10.55 -5.12
C ALA A 67 14.04 10.47 -3.61
N PRO A 68 15.22 10.84 -3.09
CA PRO A 68 15.40 10.98 -1.65
C PRO A 68 14.34 11.96 -1.17
N ARG A 69 13.57 11.54 -0.17
CA ARG A 69 12.78 12.44 0.66
C ARG A 69 13.74 13.52 1.13
N ALA A 70 13.69 14.69 0.49
CA ALA A 70 14.49 15.83 0.87
C ALA A 70 14.03 16.20 2.27
N GLU A 71 14.81 15.79 3.26
CA GLU A 71 14.75 16.31 4.62
C GLU A 71 14.77 17.84 4.50
N PRO A 72 13.76 18.56 5.00
CA PRO A 72 13.82 20.00 5.02
C PRO A 72 14.99 20.38 5.92
N GLY A 73 16.05 20.90 5.31
CA GLY A 73 17.18 21.49 6.02
C GLY A 73 16.68 22.67 6.84
N ASP A 74 16.49 22.46 8.13
CA ASP A 74 16.32 23.52 9.11
C ASP A 74 17.73 24.07 9.40
N GLY A 75 18.11 25.08 8.63
CA GLY A 75 19.27 25.90 8.90
C GLY A 75 18.91 26.96 9.94
N ALA A 76 19.58 26.89 11.09
CA ALA A 76 19.77 28.00 12.02
C ALA A 76 21.16 27.90 12.66
#